data_AF-A0A7W4VKG9-F1
#
_entry.id   AF-A0A7W4VKG9-F1
#
_cell.length_a   1.000
_cell.length_b   1.000
_cell.length_c   1.000
_cell.angle_alpha   90.00
_cell.angle_beta   90.00
_cell.angle_gamma   90.00
#
_symmetry.space_group_name_H-M   'P 1'
#
loop_
_entity.id
_entity.type
_entity.pdbx_description
1 polymer ?
#
loop_
_entity_poly.entity_id
_entity_poly.type
_entity_poly.pdbx_seq_one_letter_code
_entity_poly.pdbx_strand_id
1 'polypeptide(L)' 'MVEIVRSSDLVLVGFLQSLLENANIPVLVADRHMSALEGMIGVFPRRILVPDDHVAQARRLIADAGLGAELRHD' A
#
# COMPACT_ATOMS: atom_id res chain seq x y z
N MET A 1 12.00 -5.24 -3.23
CA MET A 1 10.60 -4.82 -3.04
C MET A 1 10.22 -5.21 -1.63
N VAL A 2 9.88 -4.25 -0.78
CA VAL A 2 9.61 -4.40 0.65
C VAL A 2 8.15 -4.03 0.90
N GLU A 3 7.41 -4.87 1.61
CA GLU A 3 6.05 -4.57 2.07
C GLU A 3 6.11 -3.49 3.16
N ILE A 4 5.42 -2.36 2.94
CA ILE A 4 5.36 -1.25 3.90
C ILE A 4 4.00 -1.11 4.57
N VAL A 5 2.93 -1.49 3.86
CA VAL A 5 1.54 -1.44 4.34
C VAL A 5 0.79 -2.67 3.84
N ARG A 6 -0.06 -3.21 4.69
CA ARG A 6 -1.01 -4.25 4.35
C ARG A 6 -2.39 -3.82 4.83
N SER A 7 -3.31 -3.57 3.89
CA SER A 7 -4.67 -3.14 4.23
C SER A 7 -5.72 -3.76 3.31
N SER A 8 -6.85 -4.09 3.90
CA SER A 8 -8.08 -4.50 3.22
C SER A 8 -8.89 -3.32 2.72
N ASP A 9 -8.62 -2.10 3.21
CA ASP A 9 -9.37 -0.92 2.84
C ASP A 9 -8.95 -0.41 1.46
N LEU A 10 -9.90 -0.44 0.51
CA LEU A 10 -9.65 -0.09 -0.88
C LEU A 10 -9.33 1.40 -1.06
N VAL A 11 -9.91 2.25 -0.22
CA VAL A 11 -9.74 3.70 -0.27
C VAL A 11 -8.34 4.06 0.22
N LEU A 12 -7.91 3.49 1.34
CA LEU A 12 -6.56 3.67 1.88
C LEU A 12 -5.50 3.18 0.89
N VAL A 13 -5.69 2.00 0.29
CA VAL A 13 -4.74 1.46 -0.69
C VAL A 13 -4.61 2.37 -1.91
N GLY A 14 -5.73 2.89 -2.42
CA GLY A 14 -5.72 3.85 -3.52
C GLY A 14 -5.06 5.17 -3.15
N PHE A 15 -5.34 5.69 -1.95
CA PHE A 15 -4.73 6.91 -1.43
C PHE A 15 -3.21 6.78 -1.31
N LEU A 16 -2.73 5.71 -0.69
CA LEU A 16 -1.30 5.44 -0.52
C LEU A 16 -0.59 5.24 -1.86
N GLN A 17 -1.22 4.54 -2.81
CA GLN A 17 -0.71 4.42 -4.16
C GLN A 17 -0.53 5.81 -4.80
N SER A 18 -1.58 6.64 -4.81
CA SER A 18 -1.51 7.98 -5.39
C SER A 18 -0.50 8.87 -4.68
N LEU A 19 -0.42 8.82 -3.35
CA LEU A 19 0.54 9.59 -2.54
C LEU A 19 1.99 9.26 -2.94
N LEU A 20 2.31 7.97 -3.03
CA LEU A 20 3.65 7.50 -3.42
C LEU A 20 3.96 7.83 -4.89
N GLU A 21 3.01 7.63 -5.81
CA GLU A 21 3.20 7.97 -7.22
C GLU A 21 3.42 9.47 -7.43
N ASN A 22 2.70 10.34 -6.71
CA ASN A 22 2.92 11.80 -6.76
C ASN A 22 4.32 12.20 -6.27
N ALA A 23 4.88 11.45 -5.32
CA ALA A 23 6.25 11.64 -4.85
C ALA A 23 7.32 11.01 -5.75
N ASN A 24 6.94 10.51 -6.94
CA ASN A 24 7.81 9.74 -7.85
C ASN A 24 8.40 8.48 -7.20
N ILE A 25 7.70 7.91 -6.21
CA ILE A 25 8.11 6.68 -5.55
C ILE A 25 7.46 5.49 -6.27
N PRO A 26 8.23 4.59 -6.88
CA PRO A 26 7.70 3.38 -7.48
C PRO A 26 6.97 2.52 -6.44
N VAL A 27 5.70 2.21 -6.71
CA VAL A 27 4.82 1.44 -5.82
C VAL A 27 4.22 0.25 -6.57
N LEU A 28 4.17 -0.89 -5.90
CA LEU A 28 3.55 -2.11 -6.39
C LEU A 28 2.44 -2.53 -5.43
N VAL A 29 1.21 -2.57 -5.92
CA VAL A 29 0.06 -3.12 -5.18
C VAL A 29 -0.10 -4.59 -5.55
N ALA A 30 0.33 -5.48 -4.67
CA ALA A 30 0.11 -6.92 -4.81
C ALA A 30 -1.30 -7.30 -4.32
N ASP A 31 -1.79 -8.47 -4.74
CA ASP A 31 -3.13 -9.00 -4.40
C ASP A 31 -4.30 -8.33 -5.14
N ARG A 32 -4.03 -7.75 -6.33
CA ARG A 32 -5.06 -7.06 -7.15
C ARG A 32 -5.98 -8.01 -7.94
N HIS A 33 -5.60 -9.28 -8.10
CA HIS A 33 -6.21 -10.24 -9.05
C HIS A 33 -6.96 -11.40 -8.36
N MET A 34 -7.77 -11.13 -7.34
CA MET A 34 -8.79 -12.09 -6.92
C MET A 34 -10.15 -11.64 -7.46
N SER A 35 -10.61 -12.40 -8.46
CA SER A 35 -11.69 -12.13 -9.42
C SER A 35 -12.90 -11.35 -8.91
N ALA A 36 -13.22 -10.28 -9.63
CA ALA A 36 -14.52 -9.61 -9.62
C ALA A 36 -15.68 -10.47 -10.19
N LEU A 37 -15.54 -11.80 -10.26
CA LEU A 37 -16.46 -12.67 -11.00
C LEU A 37 -17.42 -13.51 -10.15
N GLU A 38 -17.17 -13.78 -8.86
CA GLU A 38 -17.99 -14.78 -8.14
C GLU A 38 -18.26 -14.36 -6.69
N GLY A 39 -19.31 -13.59 -6.47
CA GLY A 39 -20.31 -13.81 -5.40
C GLY A 39 -19.92 -13.86 -3.92
N MET A 40 -18.65 -13.75 -3.53
CA MET A 40 -18.24 -13.75 -2.12
C MET A 40 -17.25 -12.62 -1.87
N ILE A 41 -17.69 -11.64 -1.07
CA ILE A 41 -16.92 -10.51 -0.55
C ILE A 41 -15.84 -11.05 0.40
N GLY A 42 -14.81 -11.68 -0.16
CA GLY A 42 -13.56 -11.93 0.53
C GLY A 42 -12.78 -10.62 0.53
N VAL A 43 -12.79 -9.91 1.65
CA VAL A 43 -11.90 -8.78 1.88
C VAL A 43 -10.47 -9.33 2.02
N PHE A 44 -9.79 -9.46 0.88
CA PHE A 44 -8.39 -9.87 0.87
C PHE A 44 -7.49 -8.65 1.11
N PRO A 45 -6.60 -8.69 2.10
CA PRO A 45 -5.72 -7.59 2.40
C PRO A 45 -4.70 -7.41 1.27
N ARG A 46 -4.70 -6.20 0.69
CA ARG A 46 -3.74 -5.81 -0.35
C ARG A 46 -2.45 -5.37 0.29
N ARG A 47 -1.35 -5.67 -0.40
CA ARG A 47 0.00 -5.34 0.07
C ARG A 47 0.57 -4.24 -0.81
N ILE A 48 1.09 -3.21 -0.17
CA ILE A 48 1.79 -2.11 -0.83
C ILE A 48 3.28 -2.36 -0.64
N LEU A 49 3.97 -2.56 -1.76
CA LEU A 49 5.39 -2.81 -1.82
C LEU A 49 6.10 -1.64 -2.49
N VAL A 50 7.27 -1.28 -2.00
CA VAL A 50 8.17 -0.28 -2.60
C VAL A 50 9.58 -0.84 -2.74
N PRO A 51 10.44 -0.31 -3.63
CA PRO A 51 11.85 -0.70 -3.66
C PRO A 51 12.55 -0.39 -2.34
N ASP A 52 13.52 -1.23 -1.99
CA ASP A 52 14.29 -1.13 -0.74
C ASP A 52 14.90 0.27 -0.55
N ASP A 53 15.47 0.81 -1.62
CA ASP A 53 16.07 2.14 -1.71
C ASP A 53 15.09 3.28 -1.35
N HIS A 54 13.79 3.09 -1.58
CA HIS A 54 12.75 4.09 -1.32
C HIS A 54 11.94 3.81 -0.05
N VAL A 55 12.22 2.74 0.70
CA VAL A 55 11.45 2.36 1.91
C VAL A 55 11.44 3.48 2.94
N ALA A 56 12.60 4.06 3.23
CA ALA A 56 12.72 5.13 4.21
C ALA A 56 11.92 6.38 3.80
N GLN A 57 11.98 6.75 2.52
CA GLN A 57 11.23 7.87 1.97
C GLN A 57 9.73 7.61 2.00
N ALA A 58 9.29 6.43 1.56
CA ALA A 58 7.89 6.02 1.57
C ALA A 58 7.31 6.03 2.98
N ARG A 59 8.01 5.43 3.95
CA ARG A 59 7.60 5.43 5.37
C ARG A 59 7.45 6.85 5.91
N ARG A 60 8.40 7.74 5.60
CA ARG A 60 8.34 9.14 6.03
C ARG A 60 7.14 9.86 5.45
N LEU A 61 6.87 9.70 4.15
CA LEU A 61 5.76 10.34 3.47
C LEU A 61 4.40 9.87 4.02
N ILE A 62 4.28 8.57 4.28
CA ILE A 62 3.07 7.97 4.87
C ILE A 62 2.87 8.47 6.31
N ALA A 63 3.94 8.56 7.10
CA ALA A 63 3.87 9.12 8.45
C ALA A 63 3.49 10.61 8.45
N ASP A 64 4.04 11.40 7.52
CA ASP A 64 3.73 12.82 7.33
C ASP A 64 2.27 13.05 6.94
N ALA A 65 1.70 12.13 6.14
CA ALA A 65 0.28 12.10 5.81
C ALA A 65 -0.64 11.65 6.97
N GLY A 66 -0.09 11.41 8.17
CA GLY A 66 -0.85 10.97 9.35
C GLY A 66 -1.22 9.48 9.34
N LEU A 67 -0.68 8.70 8.40
CA LEU A 67 -0.96 7.27 8.23
C LEU A 67 0.15 6.38 8.83
N GLY A 68 0.96 6.93 9.73
CA GLY A 68 2.05 6.19 10.38
C GLY A 68 1.59 4.95 11.15
N ALA A 69 0.33 4.91 11.59
CA ALA A 69 -0.25 3.75 12.27
C ALA A 69 -0.47 2.54 11.33
N GLU A 70 -0.63 2.78 10.03
CA GLU A 70 -0.83 1.74 9.01
C GLU A 70 0.50 1.15 8.52
N LEU A 71 1.63 1.77 8.90
CA LEU A 71 2.95 1.28 8.57
C LEU A 71 3.24 0.01 9.36
N ARG A 72 3.71 -1.01 8.64
CA ARG A 72 4.17 -2.24 9.28
C ARG A 72 5.49 -1.96 10.00
N HIS A 73 5.51 -2.07 11.33
CA HIS A 73 6.75 -2.22 12.11
C HIS A 73 7.28 -3.62 11.82
N ASP A 74 8.45 -3.70 11.17
CA ASP A 74 9.24 -4.93 11.16
C ASP A 74 10.16 -4.90 12.40
#